data_AF-A0A0N0GZ49-F1
#
_entry.id   AF-A0A0N0GZ49-F1
#
_cell.length_a   1.000
_cell.length_b   1.000
_cell.length_c   1.000
_cell.angle_alpha   90.00
_cell.angle_beta   90.00
_cell.angle_gamma   90.00
#
_symmetry.space_group_name_H-M   'P 1'
#
loop_
_entity.id
_entity.type
_entity.pdbx_description
1 polymer ?
#
loop_
_entity_poly.entity_id
_entity_poly.type
_entity_poly.pdbx_seq_one_letter_code
_entity_poly.pdbx_strand_id
1 'polypeptide(L)'
;MTETRDRINLLRRLIGALSDLVWMAVESGDDARRAHYRTLREEATTELAALVRAAHTGGRLADAEAEQALSPIASVGSAHAFR
;
A
#
# COMPACT_ATOMS: atom_id res chain seq x y z
N MET A 1 -1.44 2.37 -21.11
CA MET A 1 -0.38 1.82 -20.24
C MET A 1 -0.16 2.63 -18.96
N THR A 2 -0.41 3.94 -18.97
CA THR A 2 -0.29 4.86 -17.82
C THR A 2 -1.29 4.54 -16.71
N GLU A 3 -2.57 4.34 -17.04
CA GLU A 3 -3.66 4.12 -16.07
C GLU A 3 -3.41 2.96 -15.07
N THR A 4 -2.88 1.82 -15.54
CA THR A 4 -2.55 0.68 -14.65
C THR A 4 -1.42 1.03 -13.68
N ARG A 5 -0.36 1.68 -14.17
CA ARG A 5 0.78 2.11 -13.34
C ARG A 5 0.36 3.20 -12.36
N ASP A 6 -0.48 4.14 -12.79
CA ASP A 6 -1.02 5.21 -11.95
C ASP A 6 -1.89 4.65 -10.82
N ARG A 7 -2.75 3.66 -11.13
CA ARG A 7 -3.56 2.99 -10.10
C ARG A 7 -2.73 2.17 -9.12
N ILE A 8 -1.69 1.47 -9.59
CA ILE A 8 -0.72 0.79 -8.71
C ILE A 8 -0.05 1.79 -7.78
N ASN A 9 0.44 2.92 -8.31
CA ASN A 9 1.08 3.96 -7.52
C ASN A 9 0.13 4.58 -6.51
N LEU A 10 -1.14 4.82 -6.88
CA LEU A 10 -2.16 5.32 -5.97
C LEU A 10 -2.41 4.36 -4.81
N LEU A 11 -2.62 3.07 -5.10
CA LEU A 11 -2.83 2.04 -4.07
C LEU A 11 -1.61 1.92 -3.15
N ARG A 12 -0.40 1.97 -3.70
CA ARG A 12 0.84 1.97 -2.89
C ARG A 12 0.89 3.17 -1.94
N ARG A 13 0.55 4.37 -2.41
CA ARG A 13 0.49 5.57 -1.56
C ARG A 13 -0.59 5.47 -0.48
N LEU A 14 -1.77 4.93 -0.83
CA LEU A 14 -2.85 4.71 0.11
C LEU A 14 -2.45 3.73 1.22
N ILE A 15 -1.81 2.60 0.88
CA ILE A 15 -1.29 1.63 1.86
C ILE A 15 -0.25 2.28 2.78
N GLY A 16 0.63 3.13 2.24
CA GLY A 16 1.57 3.94 3.02
C GLY A 16 0.86 4.83 4.04
N ALA A 17 -0.10 5.65 3.58
CA ALA A 17 -0.87 6.54 4.43
C ALA A 17 -1.68 5.79 5.50
N LEU A 18 -2.29 4.65 5.15
CA LEU A 18 -3.02 3.81 6.11
C LEU A 18 -2.09 3.19 7.15
N SER A 19 -0.85 2.85 6.78
CA SER A 19 0.15 2.39 7.75
C SER A 19 0.49 3.46 8.78
N ASP A 20 0.62 4.72 8.33
CA ASP A 20 0.86 5.86 9.22
C ASP A 20 -0.35 6.14 10.12
N LEU A 21 -1.58 6.05 9.59
CA LEU A 21 -2.81 6.20 10.38
C LEU A 21 -3.00 5.09 11.42
N VAL A 22 -2.65 3.84 11.08
CA VAL A 22 -2.62 2.72 12.05
C VAL A 22 -1.64 3.04 13.18
N TRP A 23 -0.46 3.56 12.87
CA TRP A 23 0.52 3.95 13.88
C TRP A 23 -0.02 5.09 14.77
N MET A 24 -0.58 6.15 14.18
CA MET A 24 -1.17 7.25 14.95
C MET A 24 -2.30 6.78 15.87
N ALA A 25 -3.15 5.86 15.41
CA ALA A 25 -4.22 5.28 16.23
C ALA A 25 -3.69 4.41 17.38
N VAL A 26 -2.53 3.76 17.20
CA VAL A 26 -1.83 3.05 18.28
C VAL A 26 -1.34 4.05 19.33
N GLU A 27 -0.66 5.12 18.91
CA GLU A 27 -0.13 6.15 19.81
C GLU A 27 -1.25 6.88 20.59
N SER A 28 -2.43 7.05 19.99
CA SER A 28 -3.56 7.67 20.66
C SER A 28 -4.40 6.71 21.52
N GLY A 29 -4.09 5.41 21.53
CA GLY A 29 -4.90 4.39 22.20
C GLY A 29 -6.31 4.20 21.60
N ASP A 30 -6.54 4.60 20.35
CA ASP A 30 -7.84 4.48 19.68
C ASP A 30 -7.93 3.14 18.95
N ASP A 31 -8.32 2.11 19.71
CA ASP A 31 -8.42 0.73 19.21
C ASP A 31 -9.43 0.57 18.07
N ALA A 32 -10.52 1.36 18.07
CA ALA A 32 -11.55 1.31 17.05
C ALA A 32 -11.03 1.85 15.71
N ARG A 33 -10.37 3.01 15.72
CA ARG A 33 -9.71 3.55 14.52
C ARG A 33 -8.57 2.67 14.05
N ARG A 34 -7.78 2.11 14.96
CA ARG A 34 -6.71 1.17 14.62
C ARG A 34 -7.26 -0.02 13.84
N ALA A 35 -8.33 -0.65 14.33
CA ALA A 35 -8.96 -1.78 13.66
C ALA A 35 -9.49 -1.37 12.28
N HIS A 36 -10.20 -0.24 12.20
CA HIS A 36 -10.73 0.28 10.95
C HIS A 36 -9.64 0.54 9.89
N TYR A 37 -8.56 1.23 10.25
CA TYR A 37 -7.45 1.50 9.32
C TYR A 37 -6.69 0.24 8.91
N ARG A 38 -6.58 -0.77 9.79
CA ARG A 38 -6.01 -2.07 9.43
C ARG A 38 -6.85 -2.76 8.36
N THR A 39 -8.16 -2.81 8.51
CA THR A 39 -9.06 -3.38 7.50
C THR A 39 -8.92 -2.68 6.15
N LEU A 40 -8.98 -1.35 6.12
CA LEU A 40 -8.78 -0.59 4.88
C LEU A 40 -7.41 -0.87 4.23
N ARG A 41 -6.37 -1.03 5.04
CA ARG A 41 -5.01 -1.33 4.55
C ARG A 41 -4.95 -2.72 3.91
N GLU A 42 -5.60 -3.70 4.52
CA GLU A 42 -5.68 -5.07 4.02
C GLU A 42 -6.49 -5.14 2.71
N GLU A 43 -7.59 -4.41 2.61
CA GLU A 43 -8.39 -4.26 1.39
C GLU A 43 -7.55 -3.64 0.26
N ALA A 44 -6.89 -2.52 0.52
CA ALA A 44 -6.03 -1.86 -0.48
C ALA A 44 -4.84 -2.74 -0.91
N THR A 45 -4.27 -3.52 0.02
CA THR A 45 -3.20 -4.48 -0.28
C THR A 45 -3.71 -5.62 -1.16
N THR A 46 -4.91 -6.12 -0.89
CA THR A 46 -5.55 -7.17 -1.67
C THR A 46 -5.86 -6.69 -3.09
N GLU A 47 -6.39 -5.48 -3.23
CA GLU A 47 -6.65 -4.85 -4.54
C GLU A 47 -5.35 -4.65 -5.33
N LEU A 48 -4.29 -4.13 -4.68
CA LEU A 48 -2.98 -3.97 -5.31
C LEU A 48 -2.44 -5.30 -5.82
N ALA A 49 -2.48 -6.35 -5.00
CA ALA A 49 -2.03 -7.68 -5.39
C ALA A 49 -2.82 -8.24 -6.57
N ALA A 50 -4.15 -8.07 -6.58
CA ALA A 50 -4.99 -8.50 -7.69
C ALA A 50 -4.67 -7.74 -8.99
N LEU A 51 -4.54 -6.42 -8.91
CA LEU A 51 -4.22 -5.56 -10.05
C LEU A 51 -2.85 -5.89 -10.65
N VAL A 52 -1.81 -6.03 -9.81
CA VAL A 52 -0.45 -6.38 -10.26
C VAL A 52 -0.44 -7.75 -10.92
N ARG A 53 -1.07 -8.77 -10.31
CA ARG A 53 -1.18 -10.11 -10.92
C ARG A 53 -1.87 -10.06 -12.27
N ALA A 54 -3.01 -9.37 -12.38
CA ALA A 54 -3.75 -9.26 -13.64
C ALA A 54 -3.00 -8.45 -14.71
N ALA A 55 -2.19 -7.48 -14.32
CA ALA A 55 -1.36 -6.71 -15.24
C ALA A 55 -0.14 -7.51 -15.71
N HIS A 56 0.47 -8.30 -14.82
CA HIS A 56 1.60 -9.16 -15.13
C HIS A 56 1.18 -10.33 -16.04
N THR A 57 0.12 -11.06 -15.71
CA THR A 57 -0.39 -12.15 -16.56
C THR A 57 -0.89 -11.66 -17.92
N GLY A 58 -1.38 -10.42 -17.99
CA GLY A 58 -1.78 -9.76 -19.23
C GLY A 58 -0.63 -9.15 -20.04
N GLY A 59 0.63 -9.36 -19.66
CA GLY A 59 1.81 -8.82 -20.36
C GLY A 59 1.96 -7.31 -20.30
N ARG A 60 1.23 -6.62 -19.40
CA ARG A 60 1.29 -5.15 -19.23
C ARG A 60 2.36 -4.69 -18.24
N LEU A 61 2.88 -5.62 -17.42
CA LEU A 61 4.00 -5.42 -16.51
C LEU A 61 5.03 -6.54 -16.69
N ALA A 62 6.30 -6.16 -16.71
CA ALA A 62 7.40 -7.11 -16.60
C ALA A 62 7.52 -7.66 -15.16
N ASP A 63 8.16 -8.82 -15.00
CA ASP A 63 8.35 -9.51 -13.71
C ASP A 63 8.95 -8.58 -12.65
N ALA A 64 10.04 -7.88 -13.00
CA ALA A 64 10.70 -6.93 -12.11
C ALA A 64 9.78 -5.77 -11.68
N GLU A 65 8.91 -5.28 -12.57
CA GLU A 65 7.94 -4.24 -12.22
C GLU A 65 6.86 -4.78 -11.28
N ALA A 66 6.42 -6.03 -11.49
CA ALA A 66 5.45 -6.69 -10.63
C ALA A 66 6.01 -6.95 -9.23
N GLU A 67 7.25 -7.44 -9.12
CA GLU A 67 7.96 -7.62 -7.86
C GLU A 67 8.13 -6.29 -7.11
N GLN A 68 8.57 -5.24 -7.81
CA GLN A 68 8.71 -3.91 -7.23
C GLN A 68 7.37 -3.34 -6.75
N ALA A 69 6.29 -3.55 -7.52
CA ALA A 69 4.95 -3.09 -7.16
C ALA A 69 4.38 -3.79 -5.92
N LEU A 70 4.86 -4.99 -5.59
CA LEU A 70 4.46 -5.77 -4.41
C LEU A 70 5.47 -5.71 -3.27
N SER A 71 6.60 -5.03 -3.47
CA SER A 71 7.60 -4.84 -2.41
C SER A 71 6.94 -4.23 -1.16
N PRO A 72 7.38 -4.62 0.05
CA PRO A 72 6.92 -4.00 1.28
C PRO A 72 7.00 -2.48 1.18
N ILE A 73 5.91 -1.82 1.55
CA ILE A 73 5.84 -0.36 1.56
C ILE A 73 6.24 0.06 2.97
N ALA A 74 7.46 0.58 3.10
CA ALA A 74 7.87 1.22 4.34
C ALA A 74 6.93 2.39 4.64
N SER A 75 6.53 2.52 5.91
CA SER A 75 5.79 3.69 6.41
C SER A 75 6.55 4.97 6.02
N VAL A 76 5.83 6.00 5.55
CA VAL A 76 6.45 7.29 5.24
C VAL A 76 6.86 7.99 6.55
N GLY A 77 6.24 7.63 7.67
CA GLY A 77 6.63 8.06 9.01
C GLY A 77 8.02 7.60 9.48
N SER A 78 8.57 6.50 8.97
CA SER A 78 9.92 6.05 9.38
C SER A 78 11.06 6.82 8.71
N ALA A 79 10.78 7.57 7.62
CA ALA A 79 11.78 8.45 6.99
C ALA A 79 11.97 9.78 7.76
N HIS A 80 11.04 10.14 8.64
CA HIS A 80 11.10 11.37 9.46
C HIS A 80 11.60 11.15 10.89
N ALA A 81 11.75 9.91 11.36
CA ALA A 81 12.19 9.60 12.73
C ALA A 81 13.72 9.62 12.95
N PHE A 82 14.51 9.90 11.90
CA PHE A 82 15.99 9.98 11.95
C PHE A 82 16.53 11.36 11.53
N ARG A 83 15.80 12.45 11.80
CA ARG A 83 16.32 13.81 11.67
C ARG A 83 16.14 14.61 12.96
#